data_AF-T1BB29-F1
#
_entry.id   AF-T1BB29-F1
#
_cell.length_a   1.000
_cell.length_b   1.000
_cell.length_c   1.000
_cell.angle_alpha   90.00
_cell.angle_beta   90.00
_cell.angle_gamma   90.00
#
_symmetry.space_group_name_H-M   'P 1'
#
loop_
_entity.id
_entity.type
_entity.pdbx_description
1 polymer ?
#
loop_
_entity_poly.entity_id
_entity_poly.type
_entity_poly.pdbx_seq_one_letter_code
_entity_poly.pdbx_strand_id
1 'polypeptide(L)'
;AGHANIIGLKEARGDAARIAAVAPLAQPGFAVLSGDDASAHDAMLAGMQGVISVVNNLVPAAMRALCDAALRADRAAVEQHAAHLAPLIRRWNARPIRLRSRRVWLRSASVARACVCR
;
A
#
# COMPACT_ATOMS: atom_id res chain seq x y z
N ALA A 1 3.63 -21.43 -9.96
CA ALA A 1 4.11 -22.29 -8.86
C ALA A 1 2.98 -22.43 -7.83
N GLY A 2 2.41 -23.63 -7.65
CA GLY A 2 1.22 -23.87 -6.81
C GLY A 2 1.55 -24.34 -5.39
N HIS A 3 2.51 -23.70 -4.72
CA HIS A 3 2.91 -24.10 -3.37
C HIS A 3 1.89 -23.62 -2.34
N ALA A 4 1.31 -24.53 -1.55
CA ALA A 4 0.21 -24.25 -0.60
C ALA A 4 0.52 -23.19 0.49
N ASN A 5 1.80 -22.87 0.72
CA ASN A 5 2.25 -21.90 1.73
C ASN A 5 2.52 -20.51 1.14
N ILE A 6 2.52 -20.37 -0.20
CA ILE A 6 2.69 -19.09 -0.87
C ILE A 6 1.30 -18.54 -1.17
N ILE A 7 0.81 -17.73 -0.24
CA ILE A 7 -0.57 -17.21 -0.25
C ILE A 7 -0.68 -15.80 -0.84
N GLY A 8 0.39 -15.26 -1.43
CA GLY A 8 0.33 -13.92 -1.99
C GLY A 8 1.63 -13.34 -2.50
N LEU A 9 1.54 -12.09 -2.96
CA LEU A 9 2.60 -11.29 -3.55
C LEU A 9 2.54 -9.86 -3.00
N LYS A 10 3.71 -9.33 -2.61
CA LYS A 10 3.90 -7.89 -2.39
C LYS A 10 4.64 -7.29 -3.59
N GLU A 11 4.02 -6.38 -4.32
CA GLU A 11 4.64 -5.67 -5.45
C GLU A 11 4.98 -4.23 -5.05
N ALA A 12 6.25 -3.85 -5.15
CA ALA A 12 6.75 -2.54 -4.72
C ALA A 12 7.09 -1.60 -5.89
N ARG A 13 6.81 -2.01 -7.13
CA ARG A 13 6.84 -1.13 -8.31
C ARG A 13 5.48 -0.50 -8.53
N GLY A 14 5.46 0.82 -8.57
CA GLY A 14 4.25 1.62 -8.72
C GLY A 14 3.93 2.06 -10.15
N ASP A 15 4.57 1.49 -11.16
CA ASP A 15 4.25 1.83 -12.55
C ASP A 15 2.97 1.13 -13.02
N ALA A 16 2.17 1.84 -13.81
CA ALA A 16 0.84 1.40 -14.22
C ALA A 16 0.86 0.08 -15.01
N ALA A 17 1.88 -0.14 -15.85
CA ALA A 17 2.03 -1.37 -16.62
C ALA A 17 2.25 -2.58 -15.70
N ARG A 18 3.10 -2.43 -14.67
CA ARG A 18 3.33 -3.48 -13.68
C ARG A 18 2.10 -3.76 -12.83
N ILE A 19 1.40 -2.71 -12.40
CA ILE A 19 0.13 -2.84 -11.65
C ILE A 19 -0.89 -3.63 -12.49
N ALA A 20 -1.12 -3.23 -13.74
CA ALA A 20 -2.06 -3.90 -14.63
C ALA A 20 -1.70 -5.37 -14.90
N ALA A 21 -0.41 -5.69 -14.97
CA ALA A 21 0.06 -7.07 -15.15
C ALA A 21 -0.08 -7.94 -13.89
N VAL A 22 -0.03 -7.34 -12.70
CA VAL A 22 0.01 -8.06 -11.41
C VAL A 22 -1.35 -8.13 -10.73
N ALA A 23 -2.19 -7.10 -10.87
CA ALA A 23 -3.51 -7.07 -10.24
C ALA A 23 -4.41 -8.28 -10.59
N PRO A 24 -4.42 -8.83 -11.83
CA PRO A 24 -5.19 -10.03 -12.15
C PRO A 24 -4.77 -11.30 -11.40
N LEU A 25 -3.59 -11.29 -10.76
CA LEU A 25 -3.16 -12.41 -9.90
C LEU A 25 -3.91 -12.41 -8.56
N ALA A 26 -4.60 -11.32 -8.21
CA ALA A 26 -5.44 -11.25 -7.02
C ALA A 26 -6.69 -12.11 -7.24
N GLN A 27 -6.76 -13.21 -6.49
CA GLN A 27 -7.84 -14.19 -6.61
C GLN A 27 -8.15 -14.79 -5.23
N PRO A 28 -9.30 -15.45 -5.05
CA PRO A 28 -9.59 -16.14 -3.80
C PRO A 28 -8.44 -17.08 -3.40
N GLY A 29 -7.91 -16.91 -2.19
CA GLY A 29 -6.77 -17.70 -1.68
C GLY A 29 -5.38 -17.19 -2.08
N PHE A 30 -5.27 -16.13 -2.90
CA PHE A 30 -3.98 -15.51 -3.24
C PHE A 30 -4.06 -13.98 -3.17
N ALA A 31 -3.37 -13.40 -2.18
CA ALA A 31 -3.40 -11.98 -1.91
C ALA A 31 -2.34 -11.22 -2.73
N VAL A 32 -2.72 -10.14 -3.41
CA VAL A 32 -1.78 -9.24 -4.08
C VAL A 32 -1.84 -7.87 -3.42
N LEU A 33 -0.71 -7.42 -2.89
CA LEU A 33 -0.61 -6.22 -2.07
C LEU A 33 0.43 -5.25 -2.65
N SER A 34 0.11 -3.96 -2.64
CA SER A 34 1.09 -2.93 -2.97
C SER A 34 2.16 -2.82 -1.88
N GLY A 35 3.38 -2.50 -2.28
CA GLY A 35 4.49 -2.12 -1.44
C GLY A 35 4.97 -0.70 -1.68
N ASP A 36 4.36 0.02 -2.63
CA ASP A 36 4.62 1.43 -2.89
C ASP A 36 3.46 2.28 -2.37
N ASP A 37 3.76 3.18 -1.42
CA ASP A 37 2.77 4.03 -0.77
C ASP A 37 2.17 5.06 -1.75
N ALA A 38 2.93 5.50 -2.76
CA ALA A 38 2.48 6.53 -3.69
C ALA A 38 1.43 5.98 -4.68
N SER A 39 1.66 4.78 -5.21
CA SER A 39 0.77 4.12 -6.16
C SER A 39 -0.22 3.14 -5.51
N ALA A 40 -0.27 3.06 -4.17
CA ALA A 40 -1.10 2.07 -3.46
C ALA A 40 -2.59 2.16 -3.84
N HIS A 41 -3.10 3.37 -4.00
CA HIS A 41 -4.50 3.61 -4.36
C HIS A 41 -4.81 3.17 -5.79
N ASP A 42 -3.94 3.46 -6.76
CA ASP A 42 -4.08 3.00 -8.15
C ASP A 42 -4.02 1.47 -8.23
N ALA A 43 -3.10 0.87 -7.49
CA ALA A 43 -2.98 -0.59 -7.35
C ALA A 43 -4.28 -1.22 -6.82
N MET A 44 -4.87 -0.62 -5.80
CA MET A 44 -6.12 -1.11 -5.20
C MET A 44 -7.33 -0.91 -6.12
N LEU A 45 -7.41 0.24 -6.81
CA LEU A 45 -8.43 0.49 -7.84
C LEU A 45 -8.31 -0.46 -9.04
N ALA A 46 -7.12 -1.00 -9.29
CA ALA A 46 -6.88 -2.03 -10.30
C ALA A 46 -7.22 -3.47 -9.84
N GLY A 47 -7.58 -3.66 -8.55
CA GLY A 47 -7.99 -4.96 -8.01
C GLY A 47 -7.04 -5.59 -6.98
N MET A 48 -5.93 -4.93 -6.62
CA MET A 48 -5.08 -5.40 -5.52
C MET A 48 -5.77 -5.21 -4.17
N GLN A 49 -5.57 -6.12 -3.22
CA GLN A 49 -6.37 -6.21 -1.99
C GLN A 49 -5.88 -5.31 -0.84
N GLY A 50 -4.82 -4.53 -1.05
CA GLY A 50 -4.30 -3.64 -0.01
C GLY A 50 -2.86 -3.21 -0.21
N VAL A 51 -2.26 -2.72 0.87
CA VAL A 51 -0.89 -2.21 0.88
C VAL A 51 -0.13 -2.61 2.14
N ILE A 52 1.13 -3.00 1.98
CA ILE A 52 2.11 -3.14 3.06
C ILE A 52 2.95 -1.86 3.07
N SER A 53 2.53 -0.93 3.91
CA SER A 53 2.92 0.47 3.88
C SER A 53 4.00 0.83 4.90
N VAL A 54 4.93 1.71 4.49
CA VAL A 54 5.87 2.35 5.43
C VAL A 54 5.22 3.56 6.08
N VAL A 55 4.54 4.39 5.28
CA VAL A 55 3.87 5.62 5.73
C VAL A 55 2.75 5.35 6.75
N ASN A 56 2.15 4.15 6.73
CA ASN A 56 1.18 3.70 7.72
C ASN A 56 1.70 3.70 9.17
N ASN A 57 3.03 3.64 9.38
CA ASN A 57 3.61 3.80 10.73
C ASN A 57 3.55 5.25 11.25
N LEU A 58 3.34 6.22 10.36
CA LEU A 58 3.26 7.64 10.69
C LEU A 58 1.81 8.11 10.78
N VAL A 59 0.98 7.71 9.82
CA VAL A 59 -0.41 8.19 9.67
C VAL A 59 -1.40 7.04 9.41
N PRO A 60 -1.54 6.09 10.35
CA PRO A 60 -2.33 4.87 10.12
C PRO A 60 -3.79 5.13 9.80
N ALA A 61 -4.42 6.10 10.46
CA ALA A 61 -5.83 6.44 10.21
C ALA A 61 -6.06 6.98 8.79
N ALA A 62 -5.14 7.82 8.29
CA ALA A 62 -5.25 8.38 6.94
C ALA A 62 -4.98 7.33 5.86
N MET A 63 -3.97 6.46 6.06
CA MET A 63 -3.74 5.33 5.15
C MET A 63 -4.92 4.37 5.13
N ARG A 64 -5.54 4.10 6.29
CA ARG A 64 -6.74 3.27 6.39
C ARG A 64 -7.90 3.88 5.60
N ALA A 65 -8.16 5.17 5.74
CA ALA A 65 -9.22 5.86 5.00
C ALA A 65 -9.01 5.78 3.47
N LEU A 66 -7.77 5.96 3.00
CA LEU A 66 -7.41 5.78 1.59
C LEU A 66 -7.70 4.34 1.12
N CYS A 67 -7.27 3.34 1.89
CA CYS A 67 -7.51 1.93 1.56
C CYS A 67 -9.01 1.60 1.50
N ASP A 68 -9.78 2.05 2.49
CA ASP A 68 -11.23 1.81 2.55
C ASP A 68 -11.96 2.46 1.37
N ALA A 69 -11.56 3.68 0.98
CA ALA A 69 -12.10 4.35 -0.21
C ALA A 69 -11.77 3.57 -1.49
N ALA A 70 -10.53 3.11 -1.64
CA ALA A 70 -10.10 2.35 -2.82
C ALA A 70 -10.81 0.99 -2.94
N LEU A 71 -11.02 0.28 -1.82
CA LEU A 71 -11.76 -1.00 -1.82
C LEU A 71 -13.24 -0.84 -2.17
N ARG A 72 -13.83 0.31 -1.85
CA ARG A 72 -15.20 0.65 -2.29
C ARG A 72 -15.26 1.21 -3.71
N ALA A 73 -14.11 1.32 -4.41
CA ALA A 73 -13.98 1.99 -5.69
C ALA A 73 -14.52 3.44 -5.71
N ASP A 74 -14.49 4.11 -4.56
CA ASP A 74 -14.92 5.51 -4.42
C ASP A 74 -13.80 6.44 -4.90
N ARG A 75 -13.78 6.70 -6.21
CA ARG A 75 -12.70 7.47 -6.86
C ARG A 75 -12.56 8.88 -6.30
N ALA A 76 -13.66 9.54 -5.96
CA ALA A 76 -13.63 10.90 -5.41
C ALA A 76 -12.98 10.91 -4.03
N ALA A 77 -13.37 9.99 -3.14
CA ALA A 77 -12.74 9.87 -1.83
C ALA A 77 -11.27 9.45 -1.94
N VAL A 78 -10.94 8.55 -2.88
CA VAL A 78 -9.55 8.16 -3.17
C VAL A 78 -8.71 9.37 -3.57
N GLU A 79 -9.15 10.16 -4.54
CA GLU A 79 -8.43 11.35 -5.00
C GLU A 79 -8.20 12.35 -3.85
N GLN A 80 -9.23 12.58 -3.03
CA GLN A 80 -9.12 13.47 -1.86
C GLN A 80 -8.08 12.96 -0.85
N HIS A 81 -8.16 11.69 -0.46
CA HIS A 81 -7.22 11.10 0.51
C HIS A 81 -5.80 11.00 -0.05
N ALA A 82 -5.64 10.62 -1.32
CA ALA A 82 -4.36 10.53 -2.00
C ALA A 82 -3.71 11.91 -2.10
N ALA A 83 -4.46 12.95 -2.48
CA ALA A 83 -3.96 14.32 -2.53
C ALA A 83 -3.49 14.82 -1.16
N HIS A 84 -4.23 14.50 -0.10
CA HIS A 84 -3.85 14.84 1.27
C HIS A 84 -2.55 14.15 1.73
N LEU A 85 -2.35 12.88 1.36
CA LEU A 85 -1.19 12.09 1.74
C LEU A 85 0.05 12.36 0.88
N ALA A 86 -0.13 12.80 -0.37
CA ALA A 86 0.95 12.91 -1.35
C ALA A 86 2.15 13.77 -0.91
N PRO A 87 1.99 14.94 -0.25
CA PRO A 87 3.12 15.72 0.25
C PRO A 87 3.97 14.95 1.26
N LEU A 88 3.33 14.23 2.19
CA LEU A 88 4.01 13.40 3.18
C LEU A 88 4.77 12.25 2.50
N ILE A 89 4.10 11.51 1.62
CA ILE A 89 4.69 10.38 0.90
C ILE A 89 5.90 10.83 0.07
N ARG A 90 5.77 11.91 -0.70
CA ARG A 90 6.88 12.48 -1.49
C ARG A 90 8.06 12.85 -0.59
N ARG A 91 7.80 13.57 0.50
CA ARG A 91 8.86 14.02 1.42
C ARG A 91 9.54 12.85 2.12
N TRP A 92 8.77 11.80 2.46
CA TRP A 92 9.27 10.59 3.10
C TRP A 92 10.13 9.75 2.15
N ASN A 93 9.67 9.56 0.91
CA ASN A 93 10.38 8.80 -0.11
C ASN A 93 11.70 9.44 -0.55
N ALA A 94 11.79 10.77 -0.51
CA ALA A 94 13.04 11.52 -0.74
C ALA A 94 14.10 11.33 0.37
N ARG A 95 13.77 10.68 1.51
CA ARG A 95 14.76 10.44 2.57
C ARG A 95 15.62 9.21 2.29
N PRO A 96 16.92 9.23 2.68
CA PRO A 96 17.75 8.03 2.70
C PRO A 96 17.09 6.89 3.48
N ILE A 97 17.20 5.66 2.98
CA ILE A 97 16.57 4.47 3.58
C ILE A 97 16.91 4.32 5.08
N ARG A 98 18.18 4.59 5.46
CA ARG A 98 18.65 4.55 6.85
C ARG A 98 17.94 5.54 7.78
N LEU A 99 17.48 6.68 7.25
CA LEU A 99 16.77 7.69 8.04
C LEU A 99 15.27 7.37 8.15
N ARG A 100 14.71 6.62 7.19
CA ARG A 100 13.32 6.14 7.26
C ARG A 100 13.17 5.08 8.36
N SER A 101 14.09 4.12 8.45
CA SER A 101 14.04 3.05 9.47
C SER A 101 14.20 3.58 10.89
N ARG A 102 15.15 4.49 11.14
CA ARG A 102 15.45 4.96 12.50
C ARG A 102 14.28 5.67 13.20
N ARG A 103 13.47 6.44 12.46
CA ARG A 103 12.28 7.12 13.04
C ARG A 103 11.04 6.23 13.14
N VAL A 104 10.90 5.24 12.27
CA VAL A 104 9.79 4.26 12.34
C VAL A 104 9.96 3.35 13.54
N TRP A 105 11.19 2.85 13.78
CA TRP A 105 11.47 1.95 14.91
C TRP A 105 11.49 2.63 16.28
N LEU A 106 11.81 3.93 16.38
CA LEU A 106 11.89 4.64 17.65
C LEU A 106 10.53 5.10 18.21
N ARG A 107 9.47 5.15 17.40
CA ARG A 107 8.13 5.59 17.85
C ARG A 107 7.09 4.47 17.92
N SER A 108 7.35 3.32 17.30
CA SER A 108 6.38 2.24 17.21
C SER A 108 7.12 0.90 17.31
N ALA A 109 6.94 0.19 18.42
CA ALA A 109 7.35 -1.22 18.56
C ALA A 109 6.49 -2.17 17.69
N SER A 110 5.97 -1.70 16.55
CA SER A 110 5.04 -2.43 15.69
C SER A 110 5.60 -2.48 14.28
N VAL A 111 5.94 -3.69 13.85
CA VAL A 111 6.30 -4.08 12.47
C VAL A 111 5.30 -3.47 11.47
N ALA A 112 5.79 -3.11 10.27
CA ALA A 112 4.98 -2.60 9.16
C ALA A 112 3.65 -3.38 9.05
N ARG A 113 2.55 -2.75 9.45
CA ARG A 113 1.22 -3.36 9.38
C ARG A 113 0.76 -3.31 7.94
N ALA A 114 0.54 -4.49 7.37
CA ALA A 114 -0.24 -4.62 6.17
C ALA A 114 -1.64 -4.09 6.46
N CYS A 115 -2.11 -3.11 5.69
CA CYS A 115 -3.53 -2.79 5.64
C CYS A 115 -4.17 -3.85 4.74
N VAL A 116 -4.31 -5.07 5.27
CA VAL A 116 -5.12 -6.11 4.64
C VAL A 116 -6.52 -5.93 5.18
N CYS A 117 -7.35 -5.21 4.45
CA CYS A 117 -8.76 -5.11 4.80
C CYS A 117 -9.45 -6.26 4.07
N ARG A 118 -9.95 -7.24 4.83
CA ARG A 118 -10.97 -8.16 4.32
C ARG A 118 -12.29 -7.43 4.23
#